data_AF-A0AA43Q6C8-F1
#
_entry.id   AF-A0AA43Q6C8-F1
#
_cell.length_a   1.000
_cell.length_b   1.000
_cell.length_c   1.000
_cell.angle_alpha   90.00
_cell.angle_beta   90.00
_cell.angle_gamma   90.00
#
_symmetry.space_group_name_H-M   'P 1'
#
loop_
_entity.id
_entity.type
_entity.pdbx_description
1 polymer ?
#
loop_
_entity_poly.entity_id
_entity_poly.type
_entity_poly.pdbx_seq_one_letter_code
_entity_poly.pdbx_strand_id
1 'polypeptide(L)'
;MAYWKNTKRHAGSVIITQAIADASFDTCLYFYAKIMELRRSAGLLPHAFAVLALILAFTSGALAEDVTIGIRFVVSDDLGQSATPHQATQAKLESYVAELNDYYRNSEVGLRVEIVDVEFSRIEAVDIMQILDDMAHEQNGFDAMFKKADEFGADYTVAMPSKLIMQGKPGCGRAYAVNQSVEAISSTRKAFAVVNFVCGAHTLAHELGHLMGLNHGTLVDFCHPKMGHTSAITPYANGYAEGNCDGRPQLGEFGDIMVGGHMREIIGNDKGSLPIFSNPRIHDERCGINRTCGDVAIGDAARTLNENAPYYAAHEEPDVHTLDYDSAELLACISKNYQDKEITELEELVCPNADISNVADLEKLRALRHIDLSGNQLEDVGLLGQLPPERIERIDLRGNDRLSCPSLDDLVRRFPGKVVSPIRCSASQ
;
A
#
# COMPACT_ATOMS: atom_id res chain seq x y z
N MET A 1 -47.16 54.07 25.40
CA MET A 1 -46.03 53.95 26.35
C MET A 1 -46.12 52.55 26.95
N ALA A 2 -45.23 51.56 26.80
CA ALA A 2 -43.91 51.38 26.18
C ALA A 2 -43.80 49.86 25.82
N TYR A 3 -43.46 49.49 24.58
CA TYR A 3 -42.18 48.91 24.11
C TYR A 3 -41.87 47.41 24.41
N TRP A 4 -41.71 46.69 23.29
CA TRP A 4 -41.09 45.38 22.99
C TRP A 4 -39.93 44.86 23.87
N LYS A 5 -39.83 43.52 24.02
CA LYS A 5 -38.69 42.68 23.56
C LYS A 5 -38.87 41.15 23.84
N ASN A 6 -38.62 40.36 22.79
CA ASN A 6 -37.89 39.06 22.68
C ASN A 6 -38.24 37.89 23.64
N THR A 7 -38.41 36.64 23.22
CA THR A 7 -37.69 35.85 22.19
C THR A 7 -38.54 34.63 21.74
N LYS A 8 -38.73 34.45 20.42
CA LYS A 8 -39.01 33.16 19.77
C LYS A 8 -37.74 32.70 19.05
N ARG A 9 -37.02 31.70 19.57
CA ARG A 9 -36.07 30.84 18.82
C ARG A 9 -35.87 29.56 19.64
N HIS A 10 -36.40 28.43 19.17
CA HIS A 10 -35.91 27.04 19.40
C HIS A 10 -36.94 26.02 18.92
N ALA A 11 -37.30 26.05 17.63
CA ALA A 11 -38.13 24.97 17.04
C ALA A 11 -37.75 24.63 15.59
N GLY A 12 -36.63 25.12 15.08
CA GLY A 12 -36.26 24.97 13.65
C GLY A 12 -34.94 24.27 13.36
N SER A 13 -34.21 23.76 14.36
CA SER A 13 -32.83 23.27 14.17
C SER A 13 -32.66 21.75 14.26
N VAL A 14 -33.72 20.98 14.49
CA VAL A 14 -33.63 19.53 14.79
C VAL A 14 -34.11 18.65 13.62
N ILE A 15 -34.62 19.23 12.53
CA ILE A 15 -35.17 18.44 11.40
C ILE A 15 -34.23 18.40 10.17
N ILE A 16 -33.12 19.16 10.14
CA ILE A 16 -32.22 19.22 8.96
C ILE A 16 -30.95 18.36 9.12
N THR A 17 -30.54 18.02 10.34
CA THR A 17 -29.30 17.27 10.60
C THR A 17 -29.37 15.78 10.29
N GLN A 18 -30.55 15.20 10.08
CA GLN A 18 -30.71 13.76 9.81
C GLN A 18 -30.87 13.42 8.32
N ALA A 19 -31.03 14.40 7.42
CA ALA A 19 -31.34 14.15 6.00
C ALA A 19 -30.15 14.36 5.04
N ILE A 20 -28.97 14.77 5.54
CA ILE A 20 -27.80 15.13 4.71
C ILE A 20 -26.74 14.01 4.71
N ALA A 21 -26.82 13.04 5.63
CA ALA A 21 -25.86 11.94 5.71
C ALA A 21 -25.99 10.89 4.58
N ASP A 22 -27.17 10.79 3.94
CA ASP A 22 -27.48 9.75 2.93
C ASP A 22 -27.83 10.32 1.53
N ALA A 23 -27.53 11.61 1.28
CA ALA A 23 -27.92 12.27 0.04
C ALA A 23 -26.89 12.06 -1.08
N SER A 24 -27.33 11.53 -2.24
CA SER A 24 -26.48 11.40 -3.44
C SER A 24 -26.00 12.76 -3.94
N PHE A 25 -24.90 12.78 -4.71
CA PHE A 25 -24.29 13.99 -5.29
C PHE A 25 -25.30 14.90 -6.00
N ASP A 26 -26.24 14.31 -6.76
CA ASP A 26 -27.31 15.03 -7.46
C ASP A 26 -28.29 15.74 -6.51
N THR A 27 -28.53 15.16 -5.35
CA THR A 27 -29.40 15.73 -4.32
C THR A 27 -28.76 16.98 -3.71
N CYS A 28 -27.45 16.96 -3.46
CA CYS A 28 -26.68 18.12 -3.00
C CYS A 28 -26.65 19.25 -4.05
N LEU A 29 -26.48 18.92 -5.33
CA LEU A 29 -26.55 19.88 -6.45
C LEU A 29 -27.92 20.54 -6.56
N TYR A 30 -29.01 19.77 -6.37
CA TYR A 30 -30.37 20.29 -6.38
C TYR A 30 -30.61 21.32 -5.25
N PHE A 31 -30.15 21.02 -4.03
CA PHE A 31 -30.25 21.96 -2.91
C PHE A 31 -29.36 23.19 -3.10
N TYR A 32 -28.16 23.04 -3.67
CA TYR A 32 -27.27 24.16 -4.00
C TYR A 32 -27.91 25.12 -5.01
N ALA A 33 -28.51 24.58 -6.09
CA ALA A 33 -29.22 25.38 -7.09
C ALA A 33 -30.39 26.17 -6.48
N LYS A 34 -31.15 25.54 -5.57
CA LYS A 34 -32.30 26.16 -4.90
C LYS A 34 -31.90 27.24 -3.89
N ILE A 35 -30.76 27.07 -3.22
CA ILE A 35 -30.15 28.08 -2.34
C ILE A 35 -29.62 29.27 -3.16
N MET A 36 -29.05 29.02 -4.35
CA MET A 36 -28.61 30.07 -5.28
C MET A 36 -29.79 30.86 -5.87
N GLU A 37 -30.95 30.23 -6.09
CA GLU A 37 -32.19 30.91 -6.47
C GLU A 37 -32.72 31.82 -5.34
N LEU A 38 -32.69 31.35 -4.10
CA LEU A 38 -33.05 32.15 -2.92
C LEU A 38 -32.12 33.37 -2.74
N ARG A 39 -30.84 33.24 -3.14
CA ARG A 39 -29.83 34.33 -3.12
C ARG A 39 -30.16 35.50 -4.06
N ARG A 40 -30.88 35.26 -5.18
CA ARG A 40 -31.32 36.37 -6.06
C ARG A 40 -32.42 37.23 -5.42
N SER A 41 -33.07 36.74 -4.36
CA SER A 41 -34.23 37.40 -3.73
C SER A 41 -33.94 38.10 -2.39
N ALA A 42 -32.85 37.76 -1.69
CA ALA A 42 -32.55 38.29 -0.36
C ALA A 42 -31.05 38.62 -0.19
N GLY A 43 -30.68 39.89 -0.38
CA GLY A 43 -29.30 40.38 -0.28
C GLY A 43 -28.71 40.30 1.15
N LEU A 44 -28.09 39.18 1.49
CA LEU A 44 -27.41 38.94 2.77
C LEU A 44 -25.87 38.90 2.63
N LEU A 45 -25.18 39.46 3.63
CA LEU A 45 -23.75 39.83 3.71
C LEU A 45 -22.74 38.65 3.73
N PRO A 46 -21.44 38.89 3.40
CA PRO A 46 -20.46 37.85 3.02
C PRO A 46 -19.94 36.93 4.13
N HIS A 47 -20.21 37.19 5.41
CA HIS A 47 -19.45 36.59 6.51
C HIS A 47 -19.93 35.19 6.91
N ALA A 48 -21.09 34.73 6.43
CA ALA A 48 -21.58 33.37 6.68
C ALA A 48 -21.02 32.31 5.70
N PHE A 49 -20.35 32.74 4.62
CA PHE A 49 -19.82 31.84 3.59
C PHE A 49 -18.43 31.28 3.90
N ALA A 50 -17.65 31.93 4.76
CA ALA A 50 -16.35 31.40 5.18
C ALA A 50 -16.49 30.10 5.98
N VAL A 51 -17.58 29.94 6.74
CA VAL A 51 -17.84 28.74 7.54
C VAL A 51 -18.40 27.60 6.69
N LEU A 52 -19.24 27.89 5.69
CA LEU A 52 -19.83 26.86 4.82
C LEU A 52 -18.86 26.36 3.73
N ALA A 53 -17.96 27.23 3.24
CA ALA A 53 -16.86 26.81 2.36
C ALA A 53 -15.80 26.01 3.11
N LEU A 54 -15.57 26.29 4.40
CA LEU A 54 -14.74 25.43 5.26
C LEU A 54 -15.38 24.04 5.45
N ILE A 55 -16.69 23.95 5.60
CA ILE A 55 -17.39 22.67 5.78
C ILE A 55 -17.45 21.86 4.47
N LEU A 56 -17.54 22.51 3.30
CA LEU A 56 -17.46 21.85 2.00
C LEU A 56 -16.03 21.40 1.62
N ALA A 57 -14.99 22.05 2.17
CA ALA A 57 -13.60 21.60 2.03
C ALA A 57 -13.28 20.37 2.91
N PHE A 58 -14.14 20.02 3.87
CA PHE A 58 -14.05 18.78 4.65
C PHE A 58 -14.88 17.62 4.06
N THR A 59 -15.53 17.81 2.92
CA THR A 59 -16.28 16.75 2.21
C THR A 59 -15.78 16.49 0.79
N SER A 60 -14.72 17.15 0.34
CA SER A 60 -13.81 16.50 -0.60
C SER A 60 -13.13 15.42 0.21
N GLY A 61 -13.69 14.21 0.22
CA GLY A 61 -12.88 13.04 0.44
C GLY A 61 -11.73 13.16 -0.53
N ALA A 62 -10.54 13.52 -0.03
CA ALA A 62 -9.33 13.02 -0.65
C ALA A 62 -9.63 11.54 -0.81
N LEU A 63 -9.71 11.07 -2.07
CA LEU A 63 -9.71 9.63 -2.31
C LEU A 63 -8.52 9.15 -1.48
N ALA A 64 -8.78 8.40 -0.41
CA ALA A 64 -7.71 7.89 0.40
C ALA A 64 -6.86 7.09 -0.58
N GLU A 65 -5.66 7.59 -0.85
CA GLU A 65 -4.74 6.93 -1.76
C GLU A 65 -4.46 5.55 -1.18
N ASP A 66 -4.53 4.52 -2.02
CA ASP A 66 -4.29 3.15 -1.57
C ASP A 66 -2.93 3.10 -0.89
N VAL A 67 -2.89 2.55 0.33
CA VAL A 67 -1.64 2.35 1.04
C VAL A 67 -0.84 1.29 0.29
N THR A 68 0.34 1.67 -0.18
CA THR A 68 1.19 0.84 -1.03
C THR A 68 2.15 0.01 -0.16
N ILE A 69 2.17 -1.30 -0.39
CA ILE A 69 2.97 -2.28 0.32
C ILE A 69 4.01 -2.86 -0.64
N GLY A 70 5.29 -2.79 -0.26
CA GLY A 70 6.39 -3.40 -0.98
C GLY A 70 6.50 -4.90 -0.70
N ILE A 71 6.51 -5.74 -1.73
CA ILE A 71 6.79 -7.17 -1.60
C ILE A 71 8.06 -7.53 -2.34
N ARG A 72 8.90 -8.27 -1.61
CA ARG A 72 10.10 -8.91 -2.14
C ARG A 72 9.87 -10.41 -2.30
N PHE A 73 10.24 -10.94 -3.45
CA PHE A 73 10.19 -12.39 -3.70
C PHE A 73 11.58 -13.00 -3.66
N VAL A 74 11.75 -14.07 -2.87
CA VAL A 74 12.93 -14.95 -2.93
C VAL A 74 12.52 -16.24 -3.62
N VAL A 75 12.90 -16.39 -4.88
CA VAL A 75 12.44 -17.43 -5.77
C VAL A 75 13.48 -18.53 -5.88
N SER A 76 13.03 -19.80 -5.89
CA SER A 76 13.95 -20.91 -6.09
C SER A 76 14.64 -20.83 -7.46
N ASP A 77 15.96 -21.02 -7.48
CA ASP A 77 16.83 -20.90 -8.66
C ASP A 77 16.42 -21.82 -9.82
N ASP A 78 15.76 -22.96 -9.53
CA ASP A 78 15.25 -23.86 -10.54
C ASP A 78 14.13 -23.26 -11.42
N LEU A 79 13.47 -22.20 -10.94
CA LEU A 79 12.51 -21.40 -11.71
C LEU A 79 13.18 -20.33 -12.59
N GLY A 80 14.49 -20.12 -12.44
CA GLY A 80 15.28 -19.08 -13.12
C GLY A 80 16.50 -19.59 -13.89
N GLN A 81 16.62 -20.89 -14.16
CA GLN A 81 17.84 -21.54 -14.70
C GLN A 81 18.36 -20.99 -16.04
N SER A 82 17.56 -20.21 -16.78
CA SER A 82 18.01 -19.47 -17.95
C SER A 82 17.20 -18.18 -18.13
N ALA A 83 17.64 -17.29 -19.03
CA ALA A 83 17.02 -15.98 -19.23
C ALA A 83 15.51 -16.05 -19.56
N THR A 84 15.06 -17.08 -20.29
CA THR A 84 13.65 -17.24 -20.67
C THR A 84 12.77 -17.67 -19.49
N PRO A 85 13.08 -18.74 -18.73
CA PRO A 85 12.47 -19.03 -17.44
C PRO A 85 12.49 -17.85 -16.46
N HIS A 86 13.60 -17.11 -16.36
CA HIS A 86 13.71 -15.95 -15.48
C HIS A 86 12.66 -14.89 -15.79
N GLN A 87 12.56 -14.45 -17.05
CA GLN A 87 11.55 -13.48 -17.50
C GLN A 87 10.11 -14.02 -17.34
N ALA A 88 9.89 -15.30 -17.66
CA ALA A 88 8.57 -15.92 -17.50
C ALA A 88 8.13 -15.98 -16.03
N THR A 89 9.08 -16.26 -15.12
CA THR A 89 8.85 -16.28 -13.68
C THR A 89 8.53 -14.89 -13.16
N GLN A 90 9.28 -13.86 -13.55
CA GLN A 90 8.98 -12.47 -13.20
C GLN A 90 7.59 -12.04 -13.69
N ALA A 91 7.27 -12.28 -14.97
CA ALA A 91 5.95 -11.98 -15.52
C ALA A 91 4.81 -12.73 -14.79
N LYS A 92 5.09 -13.94 -14.29
CA LYS A 92 4.11 -14.70 -13.51
C LYS A 92 3.91 -14.12 -12.11
N LEU A 93 4.96 -13.63 -11.46
CA LEU A 93 4.87 -12.91 -10.18
C LEU A 93 4.12 -11.58 -10.35
N GLU A 94 4.37 -10.84 -11.43
CA GLU A 94 3.62 -9.63 -11.77
C GLU A 94 2.12 -9.93 -11.94
N SER A 95 1.78 -11.03 -12.64
CA SER A 95 0.39 -11.51 -12.73
C SER A 95 -0.20 -11.82 -11.35
N TYR A 96 0.55 -12.44 -10.45
CA TYR A 96 0.04 -12.72 -9.10
C TYR A 96 -0.23 -11.45 -8.30
N VAL A 97 0.64 -10.45 -8.39
CA VAL A 97 0.45 -9.15 -7.72
C VAL A 97 -0.71 -8.38 -8.35
N ALA A 98 -0.89 -8.44 -9.66
CA ALA A 98 -2.04 -7.84 -10.33
C ALA A 98 -3.37 -8.45 -9.85
N GLU A 99 -3.44 -9.78 -9.78
CA GLU A 99 -4.61 -10.52 -9.25
C GLU A 99 -4.85 -10.22 -7.76
N LEU A 100 -3.79 -10.18 -6.94
CA LEU A 100 -3.89 -9.78 -5.53
C LEU A 100 -4.48 -8.38 -5.37
N ASN A 101 -4.04 -7.42 -6.19
CA ASN A 101 -4.58 -6.07 -6.20
C ASN A 101 -6.05 -6.03 -6.67
N ASP A 102 -6.45 -6.91 -7.59
CA ASP A 102 -7.87 -7.10 -7.90
C ASP A 102 -8.64 -7.62 -6.68
N TYR A 103 -8.08 -8.54 -5.90
CA TYR A 103 -8.73 -9.04 -4.68
C TYR A 103 -8.94 -7.93 -3.65
N TYR A 104 -7.94 -7.07 -3.42
CA TYR A 104 -8.11 -5.91 -2.53
C TYR A 104 -9.20 -4.97 -3.03
N ARG A 105 -9.15 -4.55 -4.30
CA ARG A 105 -10.19 -3.68 -4.90
C ARG A 105 -11.58 -4.28 -4.83
N ASN A 106 -11.72 -5.55 -5.21
CA ASN A 106 -12.98 -6.27 -5.19
C ASN A 106 -13.49 -6.53 -3.77
N SER A 107 -12.68 -6.28 -2.75
CA SER A 107 -13.02 -6.40 -1.33
C SER A 107 -13.20 -5.04 -0.63
N GLU A 108 -13.12 -3.93 -1.37
CA GLU A 108 -13.06 -2.55 -0.83
C GLU A 108 -11.92 -2.36 0.20
N VAL A 109 -10.77 -2.98 -0.06
CA VAL A 109 -9.55 -2.80 0.73
C VAL A 109 -8.67 -1.75 0.05
N GLY A 110 -8.34 -0.67 0.77
CA GLY A 110 -7.49 0.43 0.31
C GLY A 110 -6.00 0.12 0.45
N LEU A 111 -5.60 -1.08 0.03
CA LEU A 111 -4.21 -1.52 -0.04
C LEU A 111 -3.85 -1.81 -1.49
N ARG A 112 -2.60 -1.48 -1.86
CA ARG A 112 -1.99 -1.87 -3.12
C ARG A 112 -0.66 -2.54 -2.84
N VAL A 113 -0.33 -3.59 -3.57
CA VAL A 113 0.96 -4.28 -3.49
C VAL A 113 1.77 -3.97 -4.74
N GLU A 114 3.07 -3.77 -4.54
CA GLU A 114 4.07 -3.63 -5.60
C GLU A 114 5.24 -4.58 -5.37
N ILE A 115 5.88 -5.01 -6.45
CA ILE A 115 7.10 -5.80 -6.37
C ILE A 115 8.28 -4.84 -6.26
N VAL A 116 9.04 -4.93 -5.17
CA VAL A 116 10.24 -4.09 -4.96
C VAL A 116 11.53 -4.82 -5.27
N ASP A 117 11.55 -6.16 -5.15
CA ASP A 117 12.69 -6.99 -5.53
C ASP A 117 12.26 -8.43 -5.87
N VAL A 118 13.02 -9.06 -6.77
CA VAL A 118 12.92 -10.49 -7.10
C VAL A 118 14.33 -11.08 -7.12
N GLU A 119 14.67 -11.80 -6.06
CA GLU A 119 15.93 -12.54 -5.95
C GLU A 119 15.72 -14.01 -6.33
N PHE A 120 16.57 -14.54 -7.20
CA PHE A 120 16.66 -15.99 -7.40
C PHE A 120 17.75 -16.56 -6.49
N SER A 121 17.36 -17.50 -5.64
CA SER A 121 18.23 -18.11 -4.65
C SER A 121 18.02 -19.61 -4.55
N ARG A 122 19.03 -20.32 -4.05
CA ARG A 122 19.01 -21.77 -3.91
C ARG A 122 18.21 -22.18 -2.67
N ILE A 123 16.93 -22.46 -2.84
CA ILE A 123 16.04 -22.98 -1.78
C ILE A 123 15.98 -24.50 -1.90
N GLU A 124 16.85 -25.20 -1.15
CA GLU A 124 16.90 -26.68 -1.24
C GLU A 124 15.81 -27.39 -0.42
N ALA A 125 15.43 -26.77 0.70
CA ALA A 125 14.41 -27.32 1.57
C ALA A 125 13.06 -27.36 0.85
N VAL A 126 12.35 -28.47 1.00
CA VAL A 126 10.97 -28.63 0.50
C VAL A 126 9.97 -28.68 1.63
N ASP A 127 10.41 -28.92 2.87
CA ASP A 127 9.51 -28.89 4.04
C ASP A 127 9.26 -27.44 4.46
N ILE A 128 7.99 -27.09 4.60
CA ILE A 128 7.58 -25.71 4.88
C ILE A 128 8.14 -25.16 6.18
N MET A 129 8.28 -26.01 7.21
CA MET A 129 8.77 -25.56 8.52
C MET A 129 10.26 -25.32 8.47
N GLN A 130 11.00 -26.13 7.70
CA GLN A 130 12.42 -25.90 7.47
C GLN A 130 12.65 -24.61 6.68
N ILE A 131 11.88 -24.35 5.61
CA ILE A 131 12.03 -23.11 4.84
C ILE A 131 11.75 -21.88 5.72
N LEU A 132 10.69 -21.90 6.53
CA LEU A 132 10.40 -20.81 7.47
C LEU A 132 11.51 -20.63 8.51
N ASP A 133 12.10 -21.71 9.00
CA ASP A 133 13.24 -21.68 9.92
C ASP A 133 14.49 -21.09 9.26
N ASP A 134 14.76 -21.48 8.00
CA ASP A 134 15.85 -20.95 7.19
C ASP A 134 15.68 -19.45 6.94
N MET A 135 14.46 -18.98 6.63
CA MET A 135 14.15 -17.55 6.49
C MET A 135 14.34 -16.80 7.82
N ALA A 136 13.81 -17.32 8.92
CA ALA A 136 13.88 -16.68 10.24
C ALA A 136 15.33 -16.46 10.72
N HIS A 137 16.24 -17.32 10.29
CA HIS A 137 17.65 -17.32 10.67
C HIS A 137 18.61 -16.95 9.52
N GLU A 138 18.09 -16.53 8.36
CA GLU A 138 18.86 -16.09 7.20
C GLU A 138 19.89 -17.13 6.69
N GLN A 139 19.45 -18.37 6.53
CA GLN A 139 20.29 -19.52 6.14
C GLN A 139 19.86 -20.11 4.80
N ASN A 140 20.67 -20.99 4.22
CA ASN A 140 20.26 -21.90 3.13
C ASN A 140 19.52 -21.22 1.95
N GLY A 141 20.04 -20.08 1.49
CA GLY A 141 19.46 -19.30 0.41
C GLY A 141 18.78 -17.99 0.83
N PHE A 142 18.71 -17.69 2.13
CA PHE A 142 18.14 -16.45 2.66
C PHE A 142 19.20 -15.50 3.24
N ASP A 143 20.40 -15.48 2.65
CA ASP A 143 21.52 -14.67 3.14
C ASP A 143 21.17 -13.16 3.15
N ALA A 144 21.30 -12.54 4.33
CA ALA A 144 21.00 -11.13 4.58
C ALA A 144 19.57 -10.72 4.16
N MET A 145 18.61 -11.64 4.23
CA MET A 145 17.22 -11.43 3.82
C MET A 145 16.61 -10.18 4.46
N PHE A 146 16.80 -9.94 5.76
CA PHE A 146 16.21 -8.78 6.43
C PHE A 146 16.91 -7.48 6.03
N LYS A 147 18.25 -7.50 5.86
CA LYS A 147 18.98 -6.32 5.36
C LYS A 147 18.56 -5.95 3.94
N LYS A 148 18.36 -6.95 3.07
CA LYS A 148 17.87 -6.70 1.70
C LYS A 148 16.42 -6.20 1.71
N ALA A 149 15.58 -6.71 2.60
CA ALA A 149 14.21 -6.22 2.73
C ALA A 149 14.20 -4.72 3.10
N ASP A 150 15.02 -4.33 4.08
CA ASP A 150 15.29 -2.94 4.46
C ASP A 150 15.78 -2.11 3.25
N GLU A 151 16.88 -2.53 2.60
CA GLU A 151 17.46 -1.85 1.43
C GLU A 151 16.46 -1.59 0.29
N PHE A 152 15.58 -2.55 0.00
CA PHE A 152 14.61 -2.44 -1.10
C PHE A 152 13.24 -1.89 -0.66
N GLY A 153 13.04 -1.57 0.63
CA GLY A 153 11.74 -1.12 1.14
C GLY A 153 10.66 -2.18 1.02
N ALA A 154 11.02 -3.44 1.30
CA ALA A 154 10.12 -4.57 1.24
C ALA A 154 9.41 -4.77 2.57
N ASP A 155 8.15 -4.36 2.65
CA ASP A 155 7.32 -4.61 3.82
C ASP A 155 7.12 -6.09 4.10
N TYR A 156 7.06 -6.92 3.06
CA TYR A 156 6.95 -8.37 3.20
C TYR A 156 7.91 -9.12 2.28
N THR A 157 8.54 -10.17 2.80
CA THR A 157 9.34 -11.09 2.00
C THR A 157 8.65 -12.44 1.83
N VAL A 158 8.48 -12.90 0.59
CA VAL A 158 7.81 -14.17 0.28
C VAL A 158 8.78 -15.11 -0.42
N ALA A 159 9.07 -16.26 0.21
CA ALA A 159 9.80 -17.33 -0.42
C ALA A 159 8.90 -18.09 -1.40
N MET A 160 9.37 -18.29 -2.62
CA MET A 160 8.66 -18.92 -3.73
C MET A 160 9.38 -20.20 -4.19
N PRO A 161 9.32 -21.30 -3.41
CA PRO A 161 9.86 -22.58 -3.84
C PRO A 161 9.03 -23.19 -4.98
N SER A 162 9.68 -23.94 -5.86
CA SER A 162 9.00 -24.71 -6.92
C SER A 162 8.26 -25.95 -6.39
N LYS A 163 8.64 -26.41 -5.20
CA LYS A 163 8.05 -27.55 -4.50
C LYS A 163 7.93 -27.24 -3.02
N LEU A 164 6.76 -27.52 -2.46
CA LEU A 164 6.49 -27.33 -1.05
C LEU A 164 5.74 -28.53 -0.48
N ILE A 165 6.22 -29.01 0.67
CA ILE A 165 5.67 -30.15 1.41
C ILE A 165 5.23 -29.64 2.78
N MET A 166 4.01 -30.00 3.15
CA MET A 166 3.40 -29.75 4.44
C MET A 166 2.92 -31.08 5.00
N GLN A 167 3.45 -31.50 6.15
CA GLN A 167 3.07 -32.75 6.81
C GLN A 167 3.13 -33.97 5.87
N GLY A 168 4.15 -34.03 5.01
CA GLY A 168 4.37 -35.12 4.06
C GLY A 168 3.48 -35.10 2.81
N LYS A 169 2.72 -34.04 2.58
CA LYS A 169 1.87 -33.85 1.38
C LYS A 169 2.24 -32.56 0.64
N PRO A 170 1.93 -32.42 -0.65
CA PRO A 170 2.06 -31.14 -1.34
C PRO A 170 1.30 -30.03 -0.60
N GLY A 171 2.00 -28.93 -0.33
CA GLY A 171 1.47 -27.74 0.34
C GLY A 171 1.43 -26.53 -0.58
N CYS A 172 0.69 -25.51 -0.16
CA CYS A 172 0.56 -24.26 -0.91
C CYS A 172 1.21 -23.06 -0.24
N GLY A 173 1.08 -22.90 1.08
CA GLY A 173 1.72 -21.77 1.75
C GLY A 173 1.66 -21.86 3.26
N ARG A 174 2.43 -20.99 3.91
CA ARG A 174 2.39 -20.73 5.34
C ARG A 174 3.05 -19.41 5.69
N ALA A 175 2.39 -18.65 6.54
CA ALA A 175 2.87 -17.44 7.19
C ALA A 175 2.88 -17.58 8.72
N TYR A 176 3.49 -16.61 9.39
CA TYR A 176 3.28 -16.42 10.83
C TYR A 176 1.89 -15.85 11.11
N ALA A 177 1.23 -16.35 12.14
CA ALA A 177 0.04 -15.71 12.68
C ALA A 177 0.47 -14.54 13.59
N VAL A 178 0.26 -13.31 13.13
CA VAL A 178 0.55 -12.07 13.89
C VAL A 178 -0.73 -11.36 14.36
N ASN A 179 -1.78 -12.15 14.54
CA ASN A 179 -3.16 -11.77 14.81
C ASN A 179 -3.47 -11.18 16.19
N GLN A 180 -2.52 -11.00 17.10
CA GLN A 180 -2.81 -10.65 18.50
C GLN A 180 -2.61 -9.17 18.86
N SER A 181 -1.78 -8.43 18.12
CA SER A 181 -1.53 -7.01 18.42
C SER A 181 -0.97 -6.26 17.22
N VAL A 182 -1.06 -4.93 17.25
CA VAL A 182 -0.46 -4.07 16.22
C VAL A 182 1.06 -4.25 16.19
N GLU A 183 1.71 -4.40 17.35
CA GLU A 183 3.17 -4.62 17.41
C GLU A 183 3.59 -5.92 16.74
N ALA A 184 2.74 -6.96 16.78
CA ALA A 184 3.01 -8.20 16.07
C ALA A 184 2.85 -8.04 14.55
N ILE A 185 1.83 -7.29 14.13
CA ILE A 185 1.57 -6.97 12.72
C ILE A 185 2.73 -6.14 12.15
N SER A 186 3.19 -5.12 12.88
CA SER A 186 4.27 -4.20 12.48
C SER A 186 5.68 -4.82 12.59
N SER A 187 5.80 -6.12 12.84
CA SER A 187 7.09 -6.75 13.11
C SER A 187 7.77 -7.16 11.81
N THR A 188 8.83 -6.45 11.42
CA THR A 188 9.70 -6.81 10.28
C THR A 188 10.29 -8.22 10.42
N ARG A 189 10.57 -8.66 11.67
CA ARG A 189 11.06 -10.02 12.00
C ARG A 189 10.02 -11.14 11.88
N LYS A 190 8.79 -10.83 11.49
CA LYS A 190 7.71 -11.80 11.23
C LYS A 190 7.01 -11.54 9.90
N ALA A 191 7.45 -10.53 9.15
CA ALA A 191 6.84 -10.09 7.90
C ALA A 191 7.28 -10.96 6.70
N PHE A 192 7.20 -12.28 6.86
CA PHE A 192 7.58 -13.20 5.80
C PHE A 192 6.75 -14.48 5.76
N ALA A 193 6.58 -15.01 4.55
CA ALA A 193 5.80 -16.20 4.27
C ALA A 193 6.50 -17.10 3.25
N VAL A 194 6.05 -18.35 3.16
CA VAL A 194 6.42 -19.29 2.11
C VAL A 194 5.18 -19.56 1.27
N VAL A 195 5.27 -19.43 -0.05
CA VAL A 195 4.20 -19.74 -0.99
C VAL A 195 4.77 -20.60 -2.11
N ASN A 196 4.21 -21.78 -2.31
CA ASN A 196 4.55 -22.62 -3.45
C ASN A 196 4.21 -21.89 -4.76
N PHE A 197 5.18 -21.76 -5.65
CA PHE A 197 5.07 -20.96 -6.87
C PHE A 197 3.85 -21.31 -7.74
N VAL A 198 3.40 -22.58 -7.71
CA VAL A 198 2.25 -23.04 -8.51
C VAL A 198 0.88 -22.74 -7.88
N CYS A 199 0.81 -22.31 -6.62
CA CYS A 199 -0.46 -22.07 -5.92
C CYS A 199 -1.04 -20.66 -6.15
N GLY A 200 -0.21 -19.72 -6.60
CA GLY A 200 -0.62 -18.45 -7.18
C GLY A 200 -1.22 -17.42 -6.23
N ALA A 201 -1.87 -16.41 -6.83
CA ALA A 201 -2.26 -15.17 -6.17
C ALA A 201 -3.20 -15.36 -4.97
N HIS A 202 -4.11 -16.34 -5.03
CA HIS A 202 -5.05 -16.58 -3.93
C HIS A 202 -4.32 -17.08 -2.67
N THR A 203 -3.32 -17.95 -2.82
CA THR A 203 -2.50 -18.38 -1.68
C THR A 203 -1.63 -17.22 -1.20
N LEU A 204 -1.04 -16.44 -2.10
CA LEU A 204 -0.29 -15.24 -1.72
C LEU A 204 -1.16 -14.28 -0.88
N ALA A 205 -2.39 -14.00 -1.31
CA ALA A 205 -3.34 -13.16 -0.59
C ALA A 205 -3.68 -13.71 0.80
N HIS A 206 -3.90 -15.02 0.89
CA HIS A 206 -4.20 -15.71 2.15
C HIS A 206 -3.04 -15.60 3.15
N GLU A 207 -1.81 -15.89 2.72
CA GLU A 207 -0.65 -15.82 3.59
C GLU A 207 -0.33 -14.38 4.01
N LEU A 208 -0.46 -13.40 3.10
CA LEU A 208 -0.37 -11.99 3.47
C LEU A 208 -1.45 -11.59 4.46
N GLY A 209 -2.67 -12.11 4.32
CA GLY A 209 -3.73 -11.89 5.30
C GLY A 209 -3.32 -12.31 6.71
N HIS A 210 -2.64 -13.46 6.88
CA HIS A 210 -2.07 -13.85 8.17
C HIS A 210 -1.00 -12.89 8.69
N LEU A 211 -0.10 -12.44 7.82
CA LEU A 211 0.91 -11.42 8.13
C LEU A 211 0.30 -10.04 8.43
N MET A 212 -0.95 -9.83 8.03
CA MET A 212 -1.74 -8.63 8.30
C MET A 212 -2.71 -8.80 9.48
N GLY A 213 -2.62 -9.93 10.18
CA GLY A 213 -3.36 -10.20 11.42
C GLY A 213 -4.74 -10.85 11.24
N LEU A 214 -5.07 -11.31 10.03
CA LEU A 214 -6.30 -12.05 9.75
C LEU A 214 -6.18 -13.53 10.12
N ASN A 215 -7.30 -14.10 10.52
CA ASN A 215 -7.45 -15.51 10.86
C ASN A 215 -8.38 -16.23 9.88
N HIS A 216 -8.44 -17.56 9.97
CA HIS A 216 -9.35 -18.33 9.12
C HIS A 216 -10.82 -18.16 9.52
N GLY A 217 -11.09 -18.03 10.82
CA GLY A 217 -12.42 -17.75 11.35
C GLY A 217 -13.17 -18.93 11.95
N THR A 218 -14.39 -18.64 12.39
CA THR A 218 -15.14 -19.51 13.30
C THR A 218 -15.68 -20.76 12.64
N LEU A 219 -16.09 -20.69 11.36
CA LEU A 219 -16.58 -21.89 10.66
C LEU A 219 -15.43 -22.88 10.41
N VAL A 220 -14.24 -22.38 10.08
CA VAL A 220 -13.04 -23.22 9.98
C VAL A 220 -12.73 -23.88 11.32
N ASP A 221 -12.77 -23.14 12.43
CA ASP A 221 -12.56 -23.76 13.76
C ASP A 221 -13.63 -24.80 14.09
N PHE A 222 -14.87 -24.57 13.66
CA PHE A 222 -15.96 -25.52 13.88
C PHE A 222 -15.78 -26.80 13.05
N CYS A 223 -15.47 -26.69 11.76
CA CYS A 223 -15.25 -27.86 10.88
C CYS A 223 -13.92 -28.56 11.16
N HIS A 224 -12.90 -27.81 11.61
CA HIS A 224 -11.55 -28.28 11.88
C HIS A 224 -11.01 -27.63 13.17
N PRO A 225 -11.31 -28.21 14.34
CA PRO A 225 -10.96 -27.64 15.64
C PRO A 225 -9.48 -27.26 15.78
N LYS A 226 -9.25 -26.05 16.30
CA LYS A 226 -7.94 -25.40 16.51
C LYS A 226 -7.28 -24.85 15.26
N MET A 227 -7.90 -24.99 14.09
CA MET A 227 -7.37 -24.46 12.83
C MET A 227 -7.99 -23.10 12.48
N GLY A 228 -8.99 -22.60 13.21
CA GLY A 228 -9.60 -21.30 12.90
C GLY A 228 -8.78 -20.08 13.31
N HIS A 229 -7.80 -20.26 14.21
CA HIS A 229 -7.02 -19.19 14.84
C HIS A 229 -7.89 -18.11 15.51
N THR A 230 -8.98 -18.48 16.20
CA THR A 230 -10.09 -17.58 16.62
C THR A 230 -9.77 -16.45 17.62
N SER A 231 -8.52 -16.28 18.04
CA SER A 231 -8.07 -15.13 18.84
C SER A 231 -7.48 -14.09 17.91
N ALA A 232 -8.09 -12.91 17.79
CA ALA A 232 -7.66 -11.87 16.86
C ALA A 232 -7.62 -10.49 17.54
N ILE A 233 -6.96 -9.52 16.90
CA ILE A 233 -6.90 -8.12 17.34
C ILE A 233 -8.30 -7.50 17.47
N THR A 234 -9.21 -7.93 16.59
CA THR A 234 -10.63 -7.58 16.63
C THR A 234 -11.49 -8.80 16.32
N PRO A 235 -12.71 -8.93 16.89
CA PRO A 235 -13.56 -10.11 16.66
C PRO A 235 -13.90 -10.40 15.20
N TYR A 236 -13.81 -9.41 14.31
CA TYR A 236 -14.11 -9.50 12.88
C TYR A 236 -12.88 -9.70 11.99
N ALA A 237 -11.66 -9.75 12.55
CA ALA A 237 -10.41 -10.02 11.82
C ALA A 237 -10.26 -11.50 11.43
N ASN A 238 -11.28 -12.05 10.77
CA ASN A 238 -11.32 -13.45 10.35
C ASN A 238 -11.86 -13.57 8.93
N GLY A 239 -11.58 -14.73 8.33
CA GLY A 239 -12.30 -15.23 7.18
C GLY A 239 -13.77 -15.51 7.48
N TYR A 240 -14.58 -15.46 6.44
CA TYR A 240 -16.00 -15.75 6.47
C TYR A 240 -16.36 -16.86 5.48
N ALA A 241 -17.21 -17.78 5.94
CA ALA A 241 -17.74 -18.85 5.11
C ALA A 241 -19.17 -19.20 5.54
N GLU A 242 -19.94 -19.72 4.57
CA GLU A 242 -21.20 -20.41 4.79
C GLU A 242 -21.04 -21.88 4.35
N GLY A 243 -21.43 -22.81 5.22
CA GLY A 243 -21.39 -24.24 4.96
C GLY A 243 -21.70 -25.08 6.19
N ASN A 244 -21.86 -26.40 6.00
CA ASN A 244 -22.30 -27.30 7.07
C ASN A 244 -21.27 -28.36 7.51
N CYS A 245 -20.05 -28.32 6.97
CA CYS A 245 -18.95 -29.25 7.24
C CYS A 245 -19.23 -30.72 6.89
N ASP A 246 -20.14 -31.01 5.94
CA ASP A 246 -20.46 -32.38 5.54
C ASP A 246 -19.56 -32.92 4.41
N GLY A 247 -18.66 -32.08 3.91
CA GLY A 247 -17.74 -32.42 2.82
C GLY A 247 -18.43 -32.59 1.47
N ARG A 248 -19.64 -32.04 1.28
CA ARG A 248 -20.42 -32.15 0.04
C ARG A 248 -20.87 -30.77 -0.42
N PRO A 249 -20.49 -30.34 -1.63
CA PRO A 249 -20.85 -29.02 -2.12
C PRO A 249 -22.36 -28.86 -2.24
N GLN A 250 -22.88 -27.82 -1.60
CA GLN A 250 -24.28 -27.40 -1.68
C GLN A 250 -24.39 -25.98 -2.22
N LEU A 251 -25.60 -25.66 -2.71
CA LEU A 251 -25.89 -24.33 -3.20
C LEU A 251 -25.79 -23.32 -2.06
N GLY A 252 -25.03 -22.25 -2.29
CA GLY A 252 -24.83 -21.19 -1.31
C GLY A 252 -23.69 -21.46 -0.31
N GLU A 253 -22.94 -22.54 -0.46
CA GLU A 253 -21.73 -22.70 0.33
C GLU A 253 -20.54 -22.00 -0.33
N PHE A 254 -19.81 -21.22 0.46
CA PHE A 254 -18.65 -20.48 0.01
C PHE A 254 -17.72 -20.19 1.17
N GLY A 255 -16.48 -19.81 0.86
CA GLY A 255 -15.54 -19.20 1.78
C GLY A 255 -14.79 -18.08 1.09
N ASP A 256 -14.40 -17.08 1.86
CA ASP A 256 -13.52 -16.01 1.40
C ASP A 256 -12.04 -16.48 1.31
N ILE A 257 -11.15 -15.56 0.94
CA ILE A 257 -9.71 -15.84 0.81
C ILE A 257 -9.13 -16.45 2.09
N MET A 258 -9.53 -15.95 3.26
CA MET A 258 -8.97 -16.36 4.55
C MET A 258 -9.48 -17.71 5.02
N VAL A 259 -10.57 -18.24 4.46
CA VAL A 259 -10.96 -19.63 4.68
C VAL A 259 -9.95 -20.58 4.02
N GLY A 260 -9.42 -20.19 2.87
CA GLY A 260 -8.32 -20.86 2.20
C GLY A 260 -8.58 -22.35 1.93
N GLY A 261 -7.54 -23.17 2.14
CA GLY A 261 -7.61 -24.62 1.90
C GLY A 261 -8.63 -25.36 2.78
N HIS A 262 -9.17 -24.72 3.82
CA HIS A 262 -10.16 -25.33 4.71
C HIS A 262 -11.55 -25.47 4.08
N MET A 263 -11.75 -24.94 2.87
CA MET A 263 -12.94 -25.28 2.07
C MET A 263 -13.06 -26.78 1.82
N ARG A 264 -11.97 -27.56 1.82
CA ARG A 264 -12.04 -29.03 1.69
C ARG A 264 -12.74 -29.67 2.88
N GLU A 265 -12.55 -29.15 4.08
CA GLU A 265 -13.19 -29.61 5.29
C GLU A 265 -14.65 -29.16 5.37
N ILE A 266 -14.97 -28.00 4.78
CA ILE A 266 -16.34 -27.48 4.74
C ILE A 266 -17.17 -28.23 3.69
N ILE A 267 -16.71 -28.26 2.43
CA ILE A 267 -17.50 -28.71 1.27
C ILE A 267 -16.85 -29.85 0.45
N GLY A 268 -15.69 -30.36 0.87
CA GLY A 268 -15.01 -31.48 0.19
C GLY A 268 -14.14 -31.10 -1.01
N ASN A 269 -14.03 -29.81 -1.36
CA ASN A 269 -13.10 -29.29 -2.37
C ASN A 269 -12.90 -27.77 -2.22
N ASP A 270 -12.04 -27.18 -3.07
CA ASP A 270 -11.68 -25.75 -3.00
C ASP A 270 -12.56 -24.83 -3.87
N LYS A 271 -13.52 -25.36 -4.64
CA LYS A 271 -14.26 -24.58 -5.65
C LYS A 271 -15.19 -23.51 -5.06
N GLY A 272 -15.46 -23.58 -3.75
CA GLY A 272 -16.23 -22.57 -3.03
C GLY A 272 -15.38 -21.43 -2.46
N SER A 273 -14.04 -21.48 -2.61
CA SER A 273 -13.16 -20.40 -2.18
C SER A 273 -13.24 -19.24 -3.18
N LEU A 274 -13.64 -18.06 -2.70
CA LEU A 274 -13.84 -16.87 -3.51
C LEU A 274 -12.64 -15.93 -3.41
N PRO A 275 -12.29 -15.25 -4.52
CA PRO A 275 -11.17 -14.30 -4.58
C PRO A 275 -11.53 -12.94 -3.97
N ILE A 276 -12.04 -12.94 -2.75
CA ILE A 276 -12.43 -11.75 -1.98
C ILE A 276 -12.05 -11.96 -0.51
N PHE A 277 -11.66 -10.89 0.18
CA PHE A 277 -11.65 -10.84 1.62
C PHE A 277 -13.06 -10.55 2.12
N SER A 278 -13.44 -11.09 3.29
CA SER A 278 -14.77 -10.85 3.81
C SER A 278 -15.06 -9.36 4.03
N ASN A 279 -16.21 -8.94 3.54
CA ASN A 279 -16.74 -7.59 3.69
C ASN A 279 -18.28 -7.65 3.62
N PRO A 280 -18.99 -7.33 4.72
CA PRO A 280 -20.45 -7.40 4.78
C PRO A 280 -21.17 -6.34 3.92
N ARG A 281 -20.45 -5.36 3.35
CA ARG A 281 -21.01 -4.39 2.39
C ARG A 281 -21.05 -4.92 0.96
N ILE A 282 -20.33 -6.00 0.69
CA ILE A 282 -20.21 -6.57 -0.66
C ILE A 282 -21.30 -7.59 -0.89
N HIS A 283 -21.99 -7.39 -2.02
CA HIS A 283 -23.02 -8.30 -2.49
C HIS A 283 -22.62 -9.00 -3.80
N ASP A 284 -22.44 -10.32 -3.74
CA ASP A 284 -22.06 -11.17 -4.87
C ASP A 284 -22.93 -12.42 -4.90
N GLU A 285 -23.33 -12.87 -6.09
CA GLU A 285 -24.19 -14.06 -6.25
C GLU A 285 -23.53 -15.36 -5.76
N ARG A 286 -22.20 -15.35 -5.62
CA ARG A 286 -21.40 -16.47 -5.11
C ARG A 286 -21.36 -16.51 -3.57
N CYS A 287 -21.68 -15.40 -2.88
CA CYS A 287 -21.59 -15.27 -1.42
C CYS A 287 -22.85 -15.75 -0.71
N GLY A 288 -23.14 -17.04 -0.86
CA GLY A 288 -24.23 -17.69 -0.14
C GLY A 288 -25.62 -17.27 -0.57
N ILE A 289 -26.62 -17.74 0.17
CA ILE A 289 -28.03 -17.51 -0.19
C ILE A 289 -28.39 -16.03 -0.04
N ASN A 290 -27.81 -15.37 0.96
CA ASN A 290 -28.01 -13.95 1.24
C ASN A 290 -27.13 -13.05 0.37
N ARG A 291 -26.29 -13.63 -0.50
CA ARG A 291 -25.39 -12.91 -1.41
C ARG A 291 -24.50 -11.90 -0.69
N THR A 292 -24.15 -12.12 0.57
CA THR A 292 -23.39 -11.17 1.40
C THR A 292 -22.05 -11.79 1.74
N CYS A 293 -20.97 -11.13 1.37
CA CYS A 293 -19.63 -11.70 1.43
C CYS A 293 -18.93 -11.50 2.77
N GLY A 294 -19.65 -11.51 3.88
CA GLY A 294 -19.08 -11.26 5.20
C GLY A 294 -20.14 -11.08 6.29
N ASP A 295 -19.66 -10.86 7.51
CA ASP A 295 -20.49 -10.56 8.67
C ASP A 295 -19.80 -9.49 9.54
N VAL A 296 -20.57 -8.46 9.90
CA VAL A 296 -20.07 -7.29 10.64
C VAL A 296 -19.43 -7.60 11.99
N ALA A 297 -19.75 -8.74 12.60
CA ALA A 297 -19.27 -9.11 13.93
C ALA A 297 -18.11 -10.11 13.90
N ILE A 298 -18.13 -11.04 12.94
CA ILE A 298 -17.22 -12.20 12.96
C ILE A 298 -16.35 -12.36 11.70
N GLY A 299 -16.64 -11.66 10.61
CA GLY A 299 -15.93 -11.80 9.34
C GLY A 299 -16.04 -10.54 8.49
N ASP A 300 -15.23 -9.54 8.83
CA ASP A 300 -15.06 -8.28 8.10
C ASP A 300 -13.56 -8.00 7.97
N ALA A 301 -12.87 -8.92 7.28
CA ALA A 301 -11.44 -8.84 7.03
C ALA A 301 -11.06 -7.51 6.35
N ALA A 302 -11.89 -7.03 5.42
CA ALA A 302 -11.65 -5.76 4.73
C ALA A 302 -11.59 -4.58 5.69
N ARG A 303 -12.48 -4.52 6.68
CA ARG A 303 -12.44 -3.50 7.73
C ARG A 303 -11.13 -3.57 8.53
N THR A 304 -10.71 -4.76 8.96
CA THR A 304 -9.44 -4.91 9.70
C THR A 304 -8.25 -4.42 8.88
N LEU A 305 -8.17 -4.80 7.60
CA LEU A 305 -7.10 -4.38 6.70
C LEU A 305 -7.08 -2.85 6.54
N ASN A 306 -8.24 -2.22 6.35
CA ASN A 306 -8.32 -0.77 6.20
C ASN A 306 -7.98 0.00 7.50
N GLU A 307 -8.45 -0.48 8.65
CA GLU A 307 -8.20 0.18 9.95
C GLU A 307 -6.72 0.11 10.36
N ASN A 308 -5.97 -0.89 9.88
CA ASN A 308 -4.56 -1.11 10.21
C ASN A 308 -3.61 -0.82 9.04
N ALA A 309 -4.11 -0.28 7.93
CA ALA A 309 -3.31 -0.02 6.72
C ALA A 309 -1.97 0.70 6.98
N PRO A 310 -1.89 1.75 7.85
CA PRO A 310 -0.64 2.44 8.14
C PRO A 310 0.45 1.56 8.77
N TYR A 311 0.10 0.38 9.28
CA TYR A 311 1.02 -0.55 9.93
C TYR A 311 1.59 -1.61 8.97
N TYR A 312 1.08 -1.71 7.75
CA TYR A 312 1.52 -2.70 6.76
C TYR A 312 2.53 -2.15 5.74
N ALA A 313 2.55 -0.82 5.54
CA ALA A 313 3.35 -0.12 4.54
C ALA A 313 4.42 0.80 5.18
N ALA A 314 4.83 0.43 6.39
CA ALA A 314 5.78 1.18 7.20
C ALA A 314 6.77 0.21 7.86
N HIS A 315 6.92 -0.99 7.31
CA HIS A 315 7.90 -1.95 7.82
C HIS A 315 9.30 -1.50 7.43
N GLU A 316 9.50 -1.12 6.16
CA GLU A 316 10.78 -0.68 5.61
C GLU A 316 10.55 0.41 4.55
N GLU A 317 11.39 1.44 4.49
CA GLU A 317 11.42 2.42 3.40
C GLU A 317 12.69 2.17 2.58
N PRO A 318 12.66 2.27 1.24
CA PRO A 318 13.81 1.89 0.43
C PRO A 318 15.02 2.78 0.73
N ASP A 319 16.20 2.19 0.67
CA ASP A 319 17.44 2.93 0.67
C ASP A 319 17.55 3.78 -0.61
N VAL A 320 18.11 4.96 -0.47
CA VAL A 320 18.25 5.91 -1.58
C VAL A 320 19.02 5.34 -2.76
N HIS A 321 19.91 4.37 -2.55
CA HIS A 321 20.76 3.80 -3.58
C HIS A 321 20.11 2.65 -4.37
N THR A 322 18.97 2.13 -3.92
CA THR A 322 18.25 1.02 -4.58
C THR A 322 17.16 1.50 -5.54
N LEU A 323 16.82 2.79 -5.49
CA LEU A 323 15.86 3.39 -6.41
C LEU A 323 16.36 3.38 -7.86
N ASP A 324 15.41 3.34 -8.79
CA ASP A 324 15.69 3.57 -10.21
C ASP A 324 15.87 5.07 -10.46
N TYR A 325 17.00 5.45 -11.07
CA TYR A 325 17.32 6.82 -11.46
C TYR A 325 17.66 6.85 -12.95
N ASP A 326 17.08 7.79 -13.68
CA ASP A 326 17.39 8.01 -15.09
C ASP A 326 18.86 8.44 -15.31
N SER A 327 19.52 9.05 -14.31
CA SER A 327 20.94 9.44 -14.38
C SER A 327 21.84 8.40 -13.72
N ALA A 328 22.64 7.72 -14.54
CA ALA A 328 23.66 6.78 -14.06
C ALA A 328 24.73 7.47 -13.21
N GLU A 329 25.08 8.73 -13.50
CA GLU A 329 26.05 9.51 -12.72
C GLU A 329 25.49 9.91 -11.36
N LEU A 330 24.20 10.28 -11.29
CA LEU A 330 23.52 10.57 -10.05
C LEU A 330 23.44 9.30 -9.18
N LEU A 331 22.99 8.18 -9.75
CA LEU A 331 22.99 6.89 -9.07
C LEU A 331 24.41 6.53 -8.58
N ALA A 332 25.44 6.68 -9.42
CA ALA A 332 26.82 6.40 -9.01
C ALA A 332 27.29 7.27 -7.84
N CYS A 333 26.90 8.55 -7.80
CA CYS A 333 27.16 9.40 -6.63
C CYS A 333 26.41 8.90 -5.41
N ILE A 334 25.13 8.57 -5.55
CA ILE A 334 24.28 8.15 -4.43
C ILE A 334 24.77 6.82 -3.86
N SER A 335 24.94 5.80 -4.70
CA SER A 335 25.45 4.49 -4.30
C SER A 335 26.85 4.53 -3.70
N LYS A 336 27.65 5.56 -4.02
CA LYS A 336 28.98 5.73 -3.41
C LYS A 336 28.91 6.29 -1.98
N ASN A 337 27.96 7.17 -1.70
CA ASN A 337 27.99 8.00 -0.49
C ASN A 337 26.87 7.67 0.51
N TYR A 338 25.80 6.98 0.10
CA TYR A 338 24.56 6.83 0.87
C TYR A 338 23.97 5.41 0.80
N GLN A 339 24.80 4.40 1.07
CA GLN A 339 24.37 2.99 1.01
C GLN A 339 23.46 2.56 2.17
N ASP A 340 23.41 3.32 3.26
CA ASP A 340 22.64 2.98 4.48
C ASP A 340 21.75 4.18 4.89
N LYS A 341 21.01 4.72 3.94
CA LYS A 341 20.18 5.92 4.10
C LYS A 341 18.87 5.68 3.39
N GLU A 342 17.79 5.66 4.14
CA GLU A 342 16.44 5.59 3.58
C GLU A 342 16.05 6.91 2.90
N ILE A 343 15.06 6.84 2.00
CA ILE A 343 14.48 8.02 1.33
C ILE A 343 13.90 9.06 2.30
N THR A 344 13.53 8.62 3.51
CA THR A 344 12.99 9.39 4.64
C THR A 344 14.08 9.94 5.58
N GLU A 345 15.34 9.56 5.38
CA GLU A 345 16.47 10.00 6.21
C GLU A 345 17.45 10.93 5.51
N LEU A 346 17.59 10.85 4.17
CA LEU A 346 18.58 11.64 3.45
C LEU A 346 18.19 13.12 3.37
N GLU A 347 18.68 13.93 4.31
CA GLU A 347 18.45 15.39 4.34
C GLU A 347 19.42 16.20 3.46
N GLU A 348 20.63 15.69 3.21
CA GLU A 348 21.70 16.40 2.51
C GLU A 348 22.32 15.54 1.39
N LEU A 349 22.06 15.92 0.14
CA LEU A 349 22.66 15.31 -1.05
C LEU A 349 23.88 16.12 -1.50
N VAL A 350 25.05 15.49 -1.52
CA VAL A 350 26.34 16.11 -1.88
C VAL A 350 26.97 15.35 -3.04
N CYS A 351 26.74 15.84 -4.26
CA CYS A 351 27.28 15.26 -5.49
C CYS A 351 28.03 16.29 -6.34
N PRO A 352 29.07 16.96 -5.82
CA PRO A 352 29.81 17.94 -6.59
C PRO A 352 30.78 17.29 -7.57
N ASN A 353 30.91 17.85 -8.77
CA ASN A 353 31.83 17.40 -9.83
C ASN A 353 31.68 15.90 -10.16
N ALA A 354 30.43 15.44 -10.26
CA ALA A 354 30.08 14.04 -10.51
C ALA A 354 29.65 13.79 -11.97
N ASP A 355 29.86 14.76 -12.87
CA ASP A 355 29.45 14.71 -14.28
C ASP A 355 27.94 14.53 -14.52
N ILE A 356 27.12 14.81 -13.51
CA ILE A 356 25.66 14.66 -13.57
C ILE A 356 25.08 15.63 -14.61
N SER A 357 24.27 15.10 -15.54
CA SER A 357 23.61 15.90 -16.59
C SER A 357 22.08 15.95 -16.44
N ASN A 358 21.51 15.05 -15.62
CA ASN A 358 20.08 14.95 -15.36
C ASN A 358 19.85 14.69 -13.85
N VAL A 359 18.77 15.25 -13.32
CA VAL A 359 18.38 15.20 -11.90
C VAL A 359 16.99 14.60 -11.69
N ALA A 360 16.47 13.90 -12.71
CA ALA A 360 15.26 13.12 -12.59
C ALA A 360 15.33 12.15 -11.40
N ASP A 361 14.16 11.87 -10.84
CA ASP A 361 13.95 10.97 -9.72
C ASP A 361 14.44 11.49 -8.35
N LEU A 362 15.04 12.68 -8.28
CA LEU A 362 15.37 13.32 -6.99
C LEU A 362 14.13 13.64 -6.14
N GLU A 363 12.96 13.80 -6.75
CA GLU A 363 11.69 13.97 -6.04
C GLU A 363 11.29 12.74 -5.22
N LYS A 364 11.84 11.56 -5.51
CA LYS A 364 11.65 10.34 -4.71
C LYS A 364 12.28 10.45 -3.31
N LEU A 365 13.27 11.34 -3.14
CA LEU A 365 13.95 11.56 -1.86
C LEU A 365 13.11 12.50 -0.97
N ARG A 366 12.46 11.90 0.03
CA ARG A 366 11.39 12.52 0.83
C ARG A 366 11.89 13.40 1.98
N ALA A 367 13.16 13.31 2.33
CA ALA A 367 13.76 14.10 3.40
C ALA A 367 14.67 15.25 2.95
N LEU A 368 14.97 15.38 1.65
CA LEU A 368 15.95 16.37 1.18
C LEU A 368 15.63 17.80 1.61
N ARG A 369 16.64 18.46 2.19
CA ARG A 369 16.65 19.87 2.59
C ARG A 369 17.81 20.62 1.93
N HIS A 370 18.95 19.96 1.76
CA HIS A 370 20.16 20.54 1.19
C HIS A 370 20.61 19.73 -0.02
N ILE A 371 20.85 20.41 -1.13
CA ILE A 371 21.27 19.80 -2.40
C ILE A 371 22.51 20.53 -2.90
N ASP A 372 23.64 19.84 -2.99
CA ASP A 372 24.86 20.32 -3.66
C ASP A 372 25.10 19.51 -4.93
N LEU A 373 24.81 20.15 -6.06
CA LEU A 373 25.07 19.64 -7.41
C LEU A 373 26.08 20.53 -8.13
N SER A 374 26.98 21.19 -7.39
CA SER A 374 27.95 22.11 -7.97
C SER A 374 28.99 21.40 -8.86
N GLY A 375 29.42 22.08 -9.93
CA GLY A 375 30.43 21.57 -10.85
C GLY A 375 29.98 20.40 -11.73
N ASN A 376 28.67 20.24 -11.93
CA ASN A 376 28.11 19.21 -12.81
C ASN A 376 27.83 19.75 -14.23
N GLN A 377 27.14 18.96 -15.03
CA GLN A 377 26.88 19.20 -16.46
C GLN A 377 25.38 19.46 -16.74
N LEU A 378 24.66 20.03 -15.77
CA LEU A 378 23.21 20.24 -15.87
C LEU A 378 22.85 21.27 -16.94
N GLU A 379 21.88 20.93 -17.79
CA GLU A 379 21.32 21.81 -18.81
C GLU A 379 19.89 22.25 -18.48
N ASP A 380 19.15 21.43 -17.72
CA ASP A 380 17.81 21.72 -17.21
C ASP A 380 17.67 21.27 -15.74
N VAL A 381 17.00 22.10 -14.93
CA VAL A 381 16.70 21.85 -13.51
C VAL A 381 15.20 21.95 -13.20
N GLY A 382 14.34 21.91 -14.22
CA GLY A 382 12.89 21.99 -14.05
C GLY A 382 12.34 20.94 -13.06
N LEU A 383 12.95 19.75 -13.01
CA LEU A 383 12.57 18.67 -12.09
C LEU A 383 12.85 19.02 -10.62
N LEU A 384 13.92 19.77 -10.31
CA LEU A 384 14.14 20.30 -8.96
C LEU A 384 12.99 21.23 -8.53
N GLY A 385 12.31 21.87 -9.49
CA GLY A 385 11.11 22.69 -9.29
C GLY A 385 9.93 21.95 -8.66
N GLN A 386 9.90 20.61 -8.79
CA GLN A 386 8.85 19.74 -8.27
C GLN A 386 9.03 19.44 -6.78
N LEU A 387 10.22 19.70 -6.21
CA LEU A 387 10.47 19.47 -4.80
C LEU A 387 9.62 20.40 -3.91
N PRO A 388 9.20 19.94 -2.72
CA PRO A 388 8.43 20.75 -1.79
C PRO A 388 9.24 21.97 -1.27
N PRO A 389 8.82 23.21 -1.58
CA PRO A 389 9.57 24.44 -1.32
C PRO A 389 9.69 24.77 0.17
N GLU A 390 8.75 24.29 0.98
CA GLU A 390 8.75 24.39 2.43
C GLU A 390 9.84 23.52 3.06
N ARG A 391 10.22 22.42 2.41
CA ARG A 391 11.22 21.46 2.90
C ARG A 391 12.63 21.88 2.51
N ILE A 392 12.83 22.32 1.26
CA ILE A 392 14.15 22.67 0.74
C ILE A 392 14.67 23.93 1.43
N GLU A 393 15.93 23.92 1.84
CA GLU A 393 16.64 25.02 2.49
C GLU A 393 17.74 25.61 1.62
N ARG A 394 18.41 24.76 0.83
CA ARG A 394 19.50 25.18 -0.05
C ARG A 394 19.64 24.28 -1.28
N ILE A 395 19.86 24.90 -2.44
CA ILE A 395 20.27 24.23 -3.69
C ILE A 395 21.52 24.93 -4.22
N ASP A 396 22.65 24.24 -4.32
CA ASP A 396 23.90 24.76 -4.89
C ASP A 396 24.10 24.22 -6.30
N LEU A 397 24.09 25.14 -7.28
CA LEU A 397 24.22 24.85 -8.70
C LEU A 397 25.47 25.51 -9.31
N ARG A 398 26.39 26.03 -8.49
CA ARG A 398 27.60 26.70 -8.99
C ARG A 398 28.37 25.79 -9.95
N GLY A 399 28.94 26.35 -11.01
CA GLY A 399 29.74 25.57 -11.97
C GLY A 399 28.94 24.77 -13.01
N ASN A 400 27.60 24.77 -12.95
CA ASN A 400 26.75 24.24 -14.02
C ASN A 400 26.55 25.31 -15.13
N ASP A 401 27.64 25.72 -15.78
CA ASP A 401 27.63 26.90 -16.66
C ASP A 401 26.86 26.69 -17.99
N ARG A 402 26.39 25.47 -18.27
CA ARG A 402 25.53 25.13 -19.42
C ARG A 402 24.03 25.27 -19.14
N LEU A 403 23.66 25.46 -17.87
CA LEU A 403 22.27 25.49 -17.45
C LEU A 403 21.46 26.56 -18.20
N SER A 404 20.28 26.19 -18.67
CA SER A 404 19.35 27.10 -19.35
C SER A 404 18.92 28.25 -18.43
N CYS A 405 19.11 29.50 -18.85
CA CYS A 405 18.71 30.67 -18.05
C CYS A 405 17.21 30.66 -17.70
N PRO A 406 16.27 30.37 -18.63
CA PRO A 406 14.86 30.23 -18.27
C PRO A 406 14.59 29.21 -17.15
N SER A 407 15.20 28.01 -17.24
CA SER A 407 15.02 26.95 -16.24
C SER A 407 15.57 27.37 -14.86
N LEU A 408 16.75 27.99 -14.83
CA LEU A 408 17.32 28.57 -13.62
C LEU A 408 16.44 29.66 -13.01
N ASP A 409 15.89 30.56 -13.83
CA ASP A 409 15.03 31.65 -13.38
C ASP A 409 13.72 31.12 -12.76
N ASP A 410 13.13 30.07 -13.35
CA ASP A 410 11.96 29.39 -12.79
C ASP A 410 12.27 28.76 -11.44
N LEU A 411 13.42 28.09 -11.32
CA LEU A 411 13.85 27.48 -10.06
C LEU A 411 14.09 28.54 -8.97
N VAL A 412 14.74 29.66 -9.30
CA VAL A 412 14.98 30.76 -8.36
C VAL A 412 13.66 31.39 -7.89
N ARG A 413 12.67 31.52 -8.78
CA ARG A 413 11.31 31.97 -8.40
C ARG A 413 10.62 30.98 -7.47
N ARG A 414 10.79 29.67 -7.72
CA ARG A 414 10.21 28.60 -6.91
C ARG A 414 10.80 28.54 -5.49
N PHE A 415 12.11 28.76 -5.37
CA PHE A 415 12.88 28.65 -4.12
C PHE A 415 13.61 29.96 -3.79
N PRO A 416 12.88 31.04 -3.44
CA PRO A 416 13.47 32.37 -3.27
C PRO A 416 14.50 32.40 -2.14
N GLY A 417 15.72 32.84 -2.47
CA GLY A 417 16.83 32.95 -1.51
C GLY A 417 17.52 31.63 -1.14
N LYS A 418 17.11 30.51 -1.74
CA LYS A 418 17.63 29.16 -1.42
C LYS A 418 18.56 28.62 -2.51
N VAL A 419 18.50 29.16 -3.73
CA VAL A 419 19.32 28.72 -4.87
C VAL A 419 20.62 29.52 -4.94
N VAL A 420 21.75 28.82 -5.07
CA VAL A 420 23.06 29.41 -5.37
C VAL A 420 23.40 29.13 -6.83
N SER A 421 23.19 30.15 -7.66
CA SER A 421 23.30 30.05 -9.11
C SER A 421 24.75 29.90 -9.62
N PRO A 422 24.95 29.29 -10.80
CA PRO A 422 26.21 29.39 -11.54
C PRO A 422 26.52 30.84 -11.95
N ILE A 423 27.79 31.10 -12.29
CA ILE A 423 28.24 32.44 -12.72
C ILE A 423 27.63 32.78 -14.09
N ARG A 424 27.39 31.78 -14.92
CA ARG A 424 26.79 31.91 -16.25
C ARG A 424 25.71 30.86 -16.44
N CYS A 425 24.74 31.19 -17.28
CA CYS A 425 23.73 30.28 -17.79
C CYS A 425 23.67 30.45 -19.32
N SER A 426 23.21 29.43 -20.04
CA SER A 426 23.03 29.50 -21.48
C SER A 426 21.71 30.20 -21.82
N ALA A 427 21.77 31.22 -22.67
CA ALA A 427 20.57 31.77 -23.29
C ALA A 427 20.00 30.69 -24.23
N SER A 428 18.69 30.44 -24.14
CA SER A 428 17.97 29.41 -24.91
C SER A 428 18.38 29.39 -26.39
N GLN A 429 18.68 28.20 -26.92
CA GLN A 429 18.76 27.96 -28.37
C GLN A 429 17.37 27.95 -29.01
#